data_AF-A0A1C6F1L0-F1
#
_entry.id   AF-A0A1C6F1L0-F1
#
_cell.length_a   1.000
_cell.length_b   1.000
_cell.length_c   1.000
_cell.angle_alpha   90.00
_cell.angle_beta   90.00
_cell.angle_gamma   90.00
#
_symmetry.space_group_name_H-M   'P 1'
#
loop_
_entity.id
_entity.type
_entity.pdbx_description
1 polymer ?
#
loop_
_entity_poly.entity_id
_entity_poly.type
_entity_poly.pdbx_seq_one_letter_code
_entity_poly.pdbx_strand_id
1 'polypeptide(L)'
;MEKTWSHDFYRETDPAKRQQILKAHAGEEEDWAEEYRNRLWTARYGKYRLQKDEFVKCLMELKYLAEGSTLDLGGDRRRMGARILSALCLAEAMQSEECYQQILLEELYNVFLKFIQVSRGGRGFTSMVFGMGQLSEEGIAKKIAEQISAIAFQAPRLLRMEKEFSLLQEAALWAYRQEYPNREHFLNK
;
A
#
# COMPACT_ATOMS: atom_id res chain seq x y z
N MET A 1 -14.73 -9.39 -18.99
CA MET A 1 -15.15 -10.25 -17.88
C MET A 1 -13.96 -10.31 -16.95
N GLU A 2 -14.05 -9.69 -15.77
CA GLU A 2 -12.94 -9.67 -14.82
C GLU A 2 -12.60 -11.13 -14.48
N LYS A 3 -11.36 -11.55 -14.76
CA LYS A 3 -10.98 -12.95 -14.56
C LYS A 3 -10.94 -13.21 -13.06
N THR A 4 -11.66 -14.23 -12.59
CA THR A 4 -11.78 -14.56 -11.16
C THR A 4 -10.42 -14.68 -10.46
N TRP A 5 -9.40 -15.17 -11.16
CA TRP A 5 -8.05 -15.30 -10.60
C TRP A 5 -7.37 -13.95 -10.31
N SER A 6 -7.66 -12.88 -11.06
CA SER A 6 -7.06 -11.55 -10.83
C SER A 6 -7.57 -10.97 -9.50
N HIS A 7 -8.87 -11.13 -9.26
CA HIS A 7 -9.48 -10.77 -7.99
C HIS A 7 -8.85 -11.54 -6.81
N ASP A 8 -8.65 -12.85 -6.97
CA ASP A 8 -8.03 -13.69 -5.94
C ASP A 8 -6.56 -13.32 -5.70
N PHE A 9 -5.81 -12.99 -6.77
CA PHE A 9 -4.41 -12.55 -6.71
C PHE A 9 -4.24 -11.26 -5.89
N TYR A 10 -5.13 -10.29 -6.05
CA TYR A 10 -5.03 -9.01 -5.32
C TYR A 10 -5.64 -9.05 -3.92
N ARG A 11 -6.45 -10.07 -3.58
CA ARG A 11 -6.89 -10.30 -2.21
C ARG A 11 -5.92 -11.13 -1.38
N GLU A 12 -5.16 -12.03 -2.00
CA GLU A 12 -4.14 -12.82 -1.30
C GLU A 12 -2.96 -11.93 -0.88
N THR A 13 -2.54 -12.00 0.36
CA THR A 13 -1.50 -11.15 0.96
C THR A 13 -0.23 -11.92 1.32
N ASP A 14 -0.24 -13.25 1.18
CA ASP A 14 0.93 -14.11 1.28
C ASP A 14 1.69 -14.12 -0.06
N PRO A 15 2.93 -13.63 -0.13
CA PRO A 15 3.67 -13.55 -1.39
C PRO A 15 3.90 -14.91 -2.06
N ALA A 16 4.06 -16.00 -1.31
CA ALA A 16 4.28 -17.31 -1.90
C ALA A 16 3.01 -17.82 -2.60
N LYS A 17 1.84 -17.65 -1.97
CA LYS A 17 0.54 -17.99 -2.58
C LYS A 17 0.20 -17.09 -3.77
N ARG A 18 0.45 -15.77 -3.67
CA ARG A 18 0.29 -14.85 -4.81
C ARG A 18 1.13 -15.30 -6.01
N GLN A 19 2.37 -15.75 -5.76
CA GLN A 19 3.24 -16.26 -6.82
C GLN A 19 2.71 -17.57 -7.45
N GLN A 20 2.08 -18.43 -6.66
CA GLN A 20 1.44 -19.65 -7.18
C GLN A 20 0.28 -19.31 -8.11
N ILE A 21 -0.55 -18.31 -7.76
CA ILE A 21 -1.64 -17.84 -8.61
C ILE A 21 -1.10 -17.32 -9.95
N LEU A 22 -0.08 -16.45 -9.94
CA LEU A 22 0.52 -15.95 -11.18
C LEU A 22 1.07 -17.08 -12.07
N LYS A 23 1.74 -18.07 -11.47
CA LYS A 23 2.29 -19.22 -12.21
C LYS A 23 1.20 -20.11 -12.80
N ALA A 24 0.06 -20.25 -12.12
CA ALA A 24 -1.05 -21.07 -12.58
C ALA A 24 -1.78 -20.47 -13.79
N HIS A 25 -1.71 -19.15 -13.96
CA HIS A 25 -2.44 -18.39 -15.00
C HIS A 25 -1.51 -17.66 -15.98
N ALA A 26 -0.24 -18.08 -16.07
CA ALA A 26 0.73 -17.50 -17.00
C ALA A 26 0.29 -17.69 -18.47
N GLY A 27 0.38 -16.64 -19.28
CA GLY A 27 -0.08 -16.64 -20.67
C GLY A 27 -1.59 -16.56 -20.86
N GLU A 28 -2.37 -16.40 -19.79
CA GLU A 28 -3.81 -16.14 -19.92
C GLU A 28 -4.11 -14.67 -20.20
N GLU A 29 -3.23 -13.74 -19.81
CA GLU A 29 -3.37 -12.28 -20.00
C GLU A 29 -2.82 -11.77 -21.33
N GLU A 30 -3.10 -10.51 -21.63
CA GLU A 30 -2.39 -9.80 -22.69
C GLU A 30 -0.92 -9.64 -22.29
N ASP A 31 0.00 -9.85 -23.24
CA ASP A 31 1.46 -9.86 -22.98
C ASP A 31 1.93 -8.61 -22.22
N TRP A 32 1.42 -7.43 -22.59
CA TRP A 32 1.79 -6.17 -21.94
C TRP A 32 1.38 -6.11 -20.46
N ALA A 33 0.22 -6.69 -20.11
CA ALA A 33 -0.30 -6.69 -18.75
C ALA A 33 0.50 -7.65 -17.86
N GLU A 34 0.81 -8.83 -18.38
CA GLU A 34 1.66 -9.81 -17.71
C GLU A 34 3.08 -9.25 -17.49
N GLU A 35 3.67 -8.62 -18.52
CA GLU A 35 4.96 -7.94 -18.43
C GLU A 35 4.95 -6.86 -17.35
N TYR A 36 3.91 -6.02 -17.32
CA TYR A 36 3.81 -4.95 -16.33
C TYR A 36 3.64 -5.50 -14.90
N ARG A 37 2.78 -6.51 -14.68
CA ARG A 37 2.66 -7.19 -13.38
C ARG A 37 4.00 -7.80 -12.93
N ASN A 38 4.75 -8.42 -13.84
CA ASN A 38 6.07 -8.97 -13.55
C ASN A 38 7.09 -7.89 -13.17
N ARG A 39 6.99 -6.69 -13.77
CA ARG A 39 7.80 -5.52 -13.38
C ARG A 39 7.44 -5.06 -11.97
N LEU A 40 6.16 -4.91 -11.64
CA LEU A 40 5.70 -4.56 -10.29
C LEU A 40 6.11 -5.61 -9.26
N TRP A 41 5.96 -6.90 -9.58
CA TRP A 41 6.42 -8.01 -8.75
C TRP A 41 7.90 -7.91 -8.43
N THR A 42 8.71 -7.62 -9.45
CA THR A 42 10.16 -7.44 -9.30
C THR A 42 10.50 -6.21 -8.45
N ALA A 43 9.79 -5.09 -8.64
CA ALA A 43 9.96 -3.88 -7.84
C ALA A 43 9.61 -4.13 -6.35
N ARG A 44 8.57 -4.91 -6.09
CA ARG A 44 8.05 -5.17 -4.74
C ARG A 44 8.83 -6.25 -3.98
N TYR A 45 9.09 -7.40 -4.62
CA TYR A 45 9.66 -8.59 -3.96
C TYR A 45 11.03 -9.00 -4.50
N GLY A 46 11.52 -8.39 -5.58
CA GLY A 46 12.78 -8.75 -6.23
C GLY A 46 12.63 -9.87 -7.27
N LYS A 47 13.66 -10.00 -8.13
CA LYS A 47 13.64 -10.87 -9.32
C LYS A 47 13.83 -12.37 -9.04
N TYR A 48 14.76 -12.72 -8.15
CA TYR A 48 15.24 -14.11 -8.02
C TYR A 48 14.68 -14.85 -6.82
N ARG A 49 14.58 -14.17 -5.67
CA ARG A 49 14.06 -14.71 -4.42
C ARG A 49 13.13 -13.68 -3.80
N LEU A 50 12.09 -14.14 -3.12
CA LEU A 50 11.21 -13.28 -2.35
C LEU A 50 12.02 -12.52 -1.29
N GLN A 51 12.16 -11.22 -1.48
CA GLN A 51 12.77 -10.30 -0.54
C GLN A 51 11.71 -9.72 0.41
N LYS A 52 12.16 -8.87 1.33
CA LYS A 52 11.23 -8.05 2.11
C LYS A 52 10.44 -7.17 1.16
N ASP A 53 9.17 -6.99 1.48
CA ASP A 53 8.23 -6.19 0.68
C ASP A 53 8.66 -4.72 0.67
N GLU A 54 9.20 -4.27 -0.46
CA GLU A 54 9.70 -2.90 -0.63
C GLU A 54 8.55 -1.89 -0.59
N PHE A 55 7.35 -2.27 -1.04
CA PHE A 55 6.20 -1.36 -1.05
C PHE A 55 5.69 -1.13 0.38
N VAL A 56 5.63 -2.18 1.22
CA VAL A 56 5.34 -2.03 2.66
C VAL A 56 6.41 -1.19 3.35
N LYS A 57 7.69 -1.35 3.01
CA LYS A 57 8.77 -0.49 3.52
C LYS A 57 8.53 0.97 3.16
N CYS A 58 8.15 1.28 1.92
CA CYS A 58 7.77 2.64 1.52
C CYS A 58 6.59 3.20 2.34
N LEU A 59 5.56 2.40 2.63
CA LEU A 59 4.50 2.83 3.54
C LEU A 59 5.04 3.19 4.92
N MET A 60 6.01 2.43 5.44
CA MET A 60 6.60 2.69 6.76
C MET A 60 7.46 3.96 6.76
N GLU A 61 8.15 4.24 5.66
CA GLU A 61 8.90 5.49 5.49
C GLU A 61 7.97 6.70 5.43
N LEU A 62 6.82 6.60 4.73
CA LEU A 62 5.78 7.65 4.73
C LEU A 62 5.18 7.85 6.13
N LYS A 63 4.88 6.77 6.85
CA LYS A 63 4.41 6.84 8.25
C LYS A 63 5.42 7.57 9.12
N TYR A 64 6.69 7.19 9.07
CA TYR A 64 7.75 7.82 9.86
C TYR A 64 7.91 9.31 9.51
N LEU A 65 7.77 9.65 8.23
CA LEU A 65 7.78 11.05 7.79
C LEU A 65 6.63 11.86 8.40
N ALA A 66 5.42 11.29 8.45
CA ALA A 66 4.25 11.96 9.03
C ALA A 66 4.33 12.09 10.57
N GLU A 67 4.93 11.11 11.25
CA GLU A 67 5.09 11.10 12.71
C GLU A 67 6.33 11.88 13.19
N GLY A 68 7.26 12.20 12.30
CA GLY A 68 8.52 12.91 12.60
C GLY A 68 8.36 14.41 12.87
N SER A 69 9.36 15.02 13.51
CA SER A 69 9.37 16.47 13.80
C SER A 69 9.38 17.28 12.50
N THR A 70 8.76 18.47 12.47
CA THR A 70 8.52 19.28 11.26
C THR A 70 9.76 19.96 10.66
N LEU A 71 10.94 19.86 11.29
CA LEU A 71 12.19 20.41 10.79
C LEU A 71 12.71 19.61 9.58
N ASP A 72 12.63 20.20 8.38
CA ASP A 72 13.26 19.70 7.15
C ASP A 72 14.56 20.47 6.90
N LEU A 73 15.66 19.98 7.48
CA LEU A 73 16.98 20.54 7.23
C LEU A 73 17.50 20.00 5.88
N GLY A 74 17.59 20.87 4.88
CA GLY A 74 18.36 20.58 3.64
C GLY A 74 17.61 19.88 2.51
N GLY A 75 16.28 19.81 2.53
CA GLY A 75 15.47 19.24 1.42
C GLY A 75 15.49 17.70 1.36
N ASP A 76 15.82 17.06 2.48
CA ASP A 76 15.86 15.60 2.60
C ASP A 76 14.48 14.99 2.41
N ARG A 77 13.40 15.69 2.81
CA ARG A 77 12.03 15.20 2.59
C ARG A 77 11.66 15.09 1.13
N ARG A 78 11.98 16.11 0.32
CA ARG A 78 11.65 16.09 -1.12
C ARG A 78 12.39 14.97 -1.84
N ARG A 79 13.67 14.74 -1.49
CA ARG A 79 14.46 13.62 -2.02
C ARG A 79 13.86 12.27 -1.59
N MET A 80 13.42 12.15 -0.34
CA MET A 80 12.73 10.96 0.15
C MET A 80 11.42 10.72 -0.60
N GLY A 81 10.60 11.75 -0.79
CA GLY A 81 9.34 11.67 -1.54
C GLY A 81 9.55 11.20 -2.98
N ALA A 82 10.51 11.78 -3.70
CA ALA A 82 10.86 11.35 -5.06
C ALA A 82 11.34 9.90 -5.12
N ARG A 83 12.16 9.46 -4.15
CA ARG A 83 12.59 8.06 -4.04
C ARG A 83 11.40 7.12 -3.81
N ILE A 84 10.46 7.50 -2.93
CA ILE A 84 9.27 6.69 -2.63
C ILE A 84 8.35 6.61 -3.86
N LEU A 85 8.13 7.71 -4.59
CA LEU A 85 7.35 7.70 -5.84
C LEU A 85 7.94 6.75 -6.88
N SER A 86 9.27 6.75 -7.02
CA SER A 86 9.95 5.84 -7.93
C SER A 86 9.85 4.38 -7.46
N ALA A 87 10.06 4.12 -6.18
CA ALA A 87 10.01 2.77 -5.61
C ALA A 87 8.60 2.15 -5.67
N LEU A 88 7.55 2.97 -5.52
CA LEU A 88 6.15 2.57 -5.67
C LEU A 88 5.66 2.60 -7.12
N CYS A 89 6.54 2.85 -8.09
CA CYS A 89 6.21 2.97 -9.52
C CYS A 89 5.18 4.07 -9.87
N LEU A 90 4.88 4.98 -8.94
CA LEU A 90 3.90 6.06 -9.13
C LEU A 90 4.35 7.07 -10.17
N ALA A 91 5.65 7.39 -10.22
CA ALA A 91 6.20 8.33 -11.18
C ALA A 91 6.02 7.87 -12.64
N GLU A 92 6.12 6.57 -12.90
CA GLU A 92 5.88 5.96 -14.21
C GLU A 92 4.39 5.93 -14.53
N ALA A 93 3.55 5.55 -13.57
CA ALA A 93 2.10 5.45 -13.75
C ALA A 93 1.45 6.79 -14.12
N MET A 94 1.95 7.91 -13.60
CA MET A 94 1.47 9.26 -13.96
C MET A 94 1.56 9.59 -15.45
N GLN A 95 2.45 8.91 -16.19
CA GLN A 95 2.67 9.12 -17.63
C GLN A 95 2.13 7.94 -18.47
N SER A 96 1.58 6.93 -17.81
CA SER A 96 1.10 5.70 -18.43
C SER A 96 -0.39 5.75 -18.70
N GLU A 97 -0.86 4.89 -19.60
CA GLU A 97 -2.28 4.72 -19.90
C GLU A 97 -3.07 4.17 -18.69
N GLU A 98 -4.39 4.40 -18.68
CA GLU A 98 -5.28 4.02 -17.57
C GLU A 98 -5.19 2.52 -17.22
N CYS A 99 -4.96 1.66 -18.22
CA CYS A 99 -4.82 0.22 -18.01
C CYS A 99 -3.61 -0.16 -17.13
N TYR A 100 -2.48 0.54 -17.26
CA TYR A 100 -1.31 0.37 -16.38
C TYR A 100 -1.58 0.95 -14.99
N GLN A 101 -2.24 2.11 -14.93
CA GLN A 101 -2.60 2.75 -13.66
C GLN A 101 -3.53 1.85 -12.84
N GLN A 102 -4.48 1.15 -13.48
CA GLN A 102 -5.37 0.19 -12.84
C GLN A 102 -4.61 -0.99 -12.23
N ILE A 103 -3.66 -1.59 -12.96
CA ILE A 103 -2.82 -2.68 -12.42
C ILE A 103 -2.01 -2.20 -11.21
N LEU A 104 -1.44 -0.99 -11.28
CA LEU A 104 -0.71 -0.42 -10.14
C LEU A 104 -1.65 -0.13 -8.95
N LEU A 105 -2.84 0.40 -9.19
CA LEU A 105 -3.83 0.67 -8.17
C LEU A 105 -4.21 -0.60 -7.40
N GLU A 106 -4.44 -1.70 -8.11
CA GLU A 106 -4.75 -3.01 -7.52
C GLU A 106 -3.55 -3.58 -6.73
N GLU A 107 -2.33 -3.39 -7.22
CA GLU A 107 -1.13 -3.77 -6.48
C GLU A 107 -0.98 -2.97 -5.18
N LEU A 108 -1.18 -1.65 -5.22
CA LEU A 108 -1.16 -0.78 -4.04
C LEU A 108 -2.30 -1.10 -3.07
N TYR A 109 -3.49 -1.42 -3.58
CA TYR A 109 -4.62 -1.91 -2.78
C TYR A 109 -4.22 -3.17 -2.00
N ASN A 110 -3.54 -4.13 -2.66
CA ASN A 110 -3.00 -5.31 -1.99
C ASN A 110 -1.96 -4.97 -0.91
N VAL A 111 -1.09 -3.97 -1.13
CA VAL A 111 -0.14 -3.51 -0.11
C VAL A 111 -0.88 -3.01 1.13
N PHE A 112 -1.97 -2.25 0.96
CA PHE A 112 -2.77 -1.78 2.09
C PHE A 112 -3.54 -2.91 2.79
N LEU A 113 -4.06 -3.90 2.05
CA LEU A 113 -4.61 -5.12 2.68
C LEU A 113 -3.56 -5.82 3.54
N LYS A 114 -2.32 -5.97 3.03
CA LYS A 114 -1.21 -6.53 3.79
C LYS A 114 -0.93 -5.70 5.04
N PHE A 115 -0.87 -4.38 4.90
CA PHE A 115 -0.63 -3.46 6.02
C PHE A 115 -1.70 -3.60 7.10
N ILE A 116 -2.99 -3.64 6.72
CA ILE A 116 -4.12 -3.81 7.64
C ILE A 116 -4.03 -5.17 8.34
N GLN A 117 -3.83 -6.26 7.59
CA GLN A 117 -3.74 -7.61 8.14
C GLN A 117 -2.61 -7.75 9.17
N VAL A 118 -1.41 -7.24 8.84
CA VAL A 118 -0.26 -7.27 9.76
C VAL A 118 -0.53 -6.39 10.98
N SER A 119 -1.17 -5.24 10.79
CA SER A 119 -1.54 -4.33 11.88
C SER A 119 -2.52 -5.00 12.84
N ARG A 120 -3.57 -5.68 12.35
CA ARG A 120 -4.55 -6.40 13.18
C ARG A 120 -3.92 -7.50 14.05
N GLY A 121 -2.86 -8.16 13.59
CA GLY A 121 -2.13 -9.17 14.37
C GLY A 121 -1.06 -8.59 15.31
N GLY A 122 -0.71 -7.31 15.16
CA GLY A 122 0.37 -6.68 15.89
C GLY A 122 -0.02 -6.26 17.30
N ARG A 123 0.83 -6.56 18.29
CA ARG A 123 0.62 -6.11 19.69
C ARG A 123 0.46 -4.59 19.81
N GLY A 124 1.15 -3.80 18.98
CA GLY A 124 1.03 -2.33 18.98
C GLY A 124 -0.37 -1.81 18.60
N PHE A 125 -1.16 -2.60 17.87
CA PHE A 125 -2.52 -2.23 17.46
C PHE A 125 -3.60 -2.91 18.29
N THR A 126 -3.33 -4.09 18.85
CA THR A 126 -4.31 -4.85 19.62
C THR A 126 -4.30 -4.56 21.11
N SER A 127 -3.26 -3.89 21.65
CA SER A 127 -3.22 -3.53 23.08
C SER A 127 -3.61 -2.08 23.36
N MET A 128 -4.20 -1.84 24.52
CA MET A 128 -4.31 -0.50 25.10
C MET A 128 -2.91 0.10 25.37
N VAL A 129 -2.83 1.43 25.48
CA VAL A 129 -1.61 2.11 25.93
C VAL A 129 -1.24 1.55 27.31
N PHE A 130 0.01 1.14 27.51
CA PHE A 130 0.52 0.41 28.69
C PHE A 130 0.19 -1.10 28.81
N GLY A 131 -0.38 -1.74 27.79
CA GLY A 131 -0.53 -3.20 27.73
C GLY A 131 -1.60 -3.79 28.64
N MET A 132 -2.45 -2.95 29.26
CA MET A 132 -3.54 -3.39 30.12
C MET A 132 -4.78 -3.73 29.28
N GLY A 133 -4.78 -4.91 28.66
CA GLY A 133 -5.94 -5.44 27.92
C GLY A 133 -5.95 -5.17 26.42
N GLN A 134 -6.87 -5.84 25.73
CA GLN A 134 -7.03 -5.73 24.27
C GLN A 134 -7.97 -4.59 23.90
N LEU A 135 -7.72 -3.95 22.75
CA LEU A 135 -8.63 -2.98 22.17
C LEU A 135 -9.84 -3.67 21.54
N SER A 136 -10.96 -2.97 21.50
CA SER A 136 -12.12 -3.39 20.71
C SER A 136 -11.79 -3.37 19.22
N GLU A 137 -12.55 -4.12 18.41
CA GLU A 137 -12.44 -4.05 16.94
C GLU A 137 -12.57 -2.62 16.40
N GLU A 138 -13.41 -1.79 17.04
CA GLU A 138 -13.55 -0.38 16.69
C GLU A 138 -12.30 0.43 17.02
N GLY A 139 -11.70 0.20 18.19
CA GLY A 139 -10.43 0.84 18.58
C GLY A 139 -9.27 0.43 17.68
N ILE A 140 -9.23 -0.85 17.25
CA ILE A 140 -8.26 -1.36 16.28
C ILE A 140 -8.48 -0.67 14.93
N ALA A 141 -9.73 -0.62 14.44
CA ALA A 141 -10.07 0.04 13.19
C ALA A 141 -9.65 1.51 13.19
N LYS A 142 -9.94 2.25 14.28
CA LYS A 142 -9.54 3.65 14.43
C LYS A 142 -8.02 3.84 14.41
N LYS A 143 -7.26 3.03 15.15
CA LYS A 143 -5.78 3.09 15.12
C LYS A 143 -5.22 2.82 13.73
N ILE A 144 -5.77 1.85 13.02
CA ILE A 144 -5.35 1.53 11.64
C ILE A 144 -5.71 2.69 10.70
N ALA A 145 -6.89 3.29 10.86
CA ALA A 145 -7.30 4.46 10.09
C ALA A 145 -6.38 5.66 10.32
N GLU A 146 -5.98 5.93 11.56
CA GLU A 146 -5.03 6.99 11.90
C GLU A 146 -3.69 6.78 11.17
N GLN A 147 -3.20 5.53 11.15
CA GLN A 147 -1.94 5.19 10.48
C GLN A 147 -2.03 5.26 8.96
N ILE A 148 -3.12 4.76 8.37
CA ILE A 148 -3.39 4.93 6.94
C ILE A 148 -3.50 6.42 6.61
N SER A 149 -4.10 7.23 7.49
CA SER A 149 -4.24 8.67 7.27
C SER A 149 -2.89 9.39 7.24
N ALA A 150 -1.99 9.01 8.16
CA ALA A 150 -0.60 9.46 8.17
C ALA A 150 0.11 9.13 6.84
N ILE A 151 -0.01 7.89 6.38
CA ILE A 151 0.69 7.37 5.19
C ILE A 151 0.14 7.98 3.89
N ALA A 152 -1.17 7.92 3.70
CA ALA A 152 -1.81 8.22 2.42
C ALA A 152 -2.15 9.70 2.25
N PHE A 153 -2.37 10.45 3.33
CA PHE A 153 -2.83 11.84 3.24
C PHE A 153 -1.84 12.83 3.87
N GLN A 154 -1.43 12.61 5.12
CA GLN A 154 -0.57 13.58 5.81
C GLN A 154 0.85 13.63 5.23
N ALA A 155 1.48 12.48 4.97
CA ALA A 155 2.82 12.44 4.38
C ALA A 155 2.85 13.10 2.98
N PRO A 156 1.93 12.80 2.04
CA PRO A 156 1.87 13.52 0.76
C PRO A 156 1.67 15.02 0.90
N ARG A 157 0.85 15.50 1.86
CA ARG A 157 0.70 16.93 2.16
C ARG A 157 1.98 17.58 2.67
N LEU A 158 2.70 16.91 3.58
CA LEU A 158 3.99 17.38 4.08
C LEU A 158 5.03 17.49 2.97
N LEU A 159 4.96 16.59 1.97
CA LEU A 159 5.81 16.60 0.79
C LEU A 159 5.35 17.60 -0.28
N ARG A 160 4.10 18.07 -0.21
CA ARG A 160 3.41 18.84 -1.27
C ARG A 160 3.34 18.06 -2.59
N MET A 161 3.04 16.77 -2.50
CA MET A 161 3.02 15.82 -3.61
C MET A 161 1.67 15.07 -3.69
N GLU A 162 0.58 15.68 -3.24
CA GLU A 162 -0.71 15.01 -3.13
C GLU A 162 -1.22 14.46 -4.47
N LYS A 163 -0.90 15.15 -5.58
CA LYS A 163 -1.28 14.72 -6.93
C LYS A 163 -0.50 13.50 -7.38
N GLU A 164 0.79 13.45 -7.07
CA GLU A 164 1.69 12.37 -7.40
C GLU A 164 1.39 11.08 -6.61
N PHE A 165 0.76 11.24 -5.44
CA PHE A 165 0.33 10.13 -4.57
C PHE A 165 -1.16 9.77 -4.72
N SER A 166 -1.86 10.26 -5.73
CA SER A 166 -3.31 10.03 -5.89
C SER A 166 -3.70 8.56 -5.97
N LEU A 167 -2.96 7.74 -6.74
CA LEU A 167 -3.21 6.28 -6.81
C LEU A 167 -2.99 5.59 -5.46
N LEU A 168 -2.01 6.03 -4.68
CA LEU A 168 -1.78 5.52 -3.33
C LEU A 168 -2.94 5.88 -2.38
N GLN A 169 -3.44 7.11 -2.48
CA GLN A 169 -4.59 7.59 -1.72
C GLN A 169 -5.85 6.79 -2.03
N GLU A 170 -6.09 6.53 -3.31
CA GLU A 170 -7.23 5.75 -3.76
C GLU A 170 -7.16 4.30 -3.28
N ALA A 171 -6.01 3.63 -3.47
CA ALA A 171 -5.75 2.29 -2.97
C ALA A 171 -5.99 2.17 -1.46
N ALA A 172 -5.53 3.15 -0.69
CA ALA A 172 -5.71 3.21 0.77
C ALA A 172 -7.19 3.26 1.15
N LEU A 173 -7.98 4.10 0.45
CA LEU A 173 -9.42 4.21 0.66
C LEU A 173 -10.12 2.88 0.35
N TRP A 174 -9.80 2.27 -0.78
CA TRP A 174 -10.42 1.03 -1.21
C TRP A 174 -10.15 -0.11 -0.23
N ALA A 175 -8.89 -0.29 0.17
CA ALA A 175 -8.49 -1.33 1.12
C ALA A 175 -9.15 -1.14 2.49
N TYR A 176 -9.20 0.11 3.00
CA TYR A 176 -9.82 0.37 4.29
C TYR A 176 -11.34 0.19 4.27
N ARG A 177 -12.03 0.61 3.20
CA ARG A 177 -13.48 0.40 3.03
C ARG A 177 -13.84 -1.08 2.99
N GLN A 178 -13.02 -1.88 2.32
CA GLN A 178 -13.20 -3.33 2.22
C GLN A 178 -13.10 -3.98 3.61
N GLU A 179 -12.05 -3.68 4.38
CA GLU A 179 -11.80 -4.29 5.68
C GLU A 179 -12.72 -3.74 6.79
N TYR A 180 -13.12 -2.47 6.68
CA TYR A 180 -13.94 -1.78 7.67
C TYR A 180 -15.12 -1.03 7.03
N PRO A 181 -16.15 -1.76 6.57
CA PRO A 181 -17.34 -1.16 5.98
C PRO A 181 -17.98 -0.12 6.93
N ASN A 182 -18.44 1.02 6.37
CA ASN A 182 -19.05 2.14 7.08
C ASN A 182 -18.15 2.88 8.09
N ARG A 183 -16.85 2.57 8.16
CA ARG A 183 -15.90 3.24 9.08
C ARG A 183 -14.95 4.22 8.43
N GLU A 184 -15.18 4.56 7.17
CA GLU A 184 -14.35 5.51 6.41
C GLU A 184 -14.21 6.87 7.09
N HIS A 185 -15.20 7.28 7.89
CA HIS A 185 -15.17 8.51 8.67
C HIS A 185 -14.05 8.56 9.73
N PHE A 186 -13.37 7.44 10.02
CA PHE A 186 -12.14 7.43 10.82
C PHE A 186 -10.90 7.90 10.05
N LEU A 187 -10.93 7.92 8.72
CA LEU A 187 -9.82 8.42 7.91
C LEU A 187 -9.82 9.96 7.91
N ASN A 188 -8.68 10.53 8.27
CA ASN A 188 -8.44 11.96 8.19
C ASN A 188 -7.77 12.30 6.85
N LYS A 189 -8.61 12.50 5.84
CA LYS A 189 -8.19 12.69 4.45
C LYS A 189 -7.60 14.05 4.18
#